data_AF-A2FAC8-F1
#
_entry.id   AF-A2FAC8-F1
#
_cell.length_a   1.000
_cell.length_b   1.000
_cell.length_c   1.000
_cell.angle_alpha   90.00
_cell.angle_beta   90.00
_cell.angle_gamma   90.00
#
_symmetry.space_group_name_H-M   'P 1'
#
loop_
_entity.id
_entity.type
_entity.pdbx_description
1 polymer ?
#
loop_
_entity_poly.entity_id
_entity_poly.type
_entity_poly.pdbx_seq_one_letter_code
_entity_poly.pdbx_strand_id
1 'polypeptide(L)'
;MASQDLQKFSAALNNSIIEFHQKKICKINEILERKWSECYEAIDIEKILIVASTSTEKFVNDENNGKKPKDSNSPKKSRESPKKGIINSNTDKTKYTEEINVKLERLMFNYKVVMLRNGQELEMRGRCSEGQKVLASLIIRMALAEAFNCNIISLDEPTTNLDSTHMSKIATLLSDDFEKMSQNQ
;
A
#
# COMPACT_ATOMS: atom_id res chain seq x y z
N MET A 1 5.90 -23.15 30.35
CA MET A 1 5.36 -21.79 30.59
C MET A 1 6.09 -20.75 29.75
N ALA A 2 7.39 -20.51 29.96
CA ALA A 2 8.16 -19.50 29.21
C ALA A 2 8.07 -19.59 27.66
N SER A 3 8.09 -20.80 27.08
CA SER A 3 7.96 -20.97 25.61
C SER A 3 6.58 -20.57 25.07
N GLN A 4 5.52 -20.73 25.86
CA GLN A 4 4.16 -20.40 25.45
C GLN A 4 3.92 -18.89 25.53
N ASP A 5 4.49 -18.24 26.54
CA ASP A 5 4.43 -16.78 26.66
C ASP A 5 5.22 -16.10 25.54
N LEU A 6 6.39 -16.63 25.17
CA LEU A 6 7.16 -16.13 24.02
C LEU A 6 6.38 -16.22 22.70
N GLN A 7 5.64 -17.31 22.48
CA GLN A 7 4.77 -17.47 21.31
C GLN A 7 3.62 -16.44 21.31
N LYS A 8 3.00 -16.22 22.47
CA LYS A 8 1.94 -15.20 22.62
C LYS A 8 2.46 -13.79 22.35
N PHE A 9 3.64 -13.43 22.87
CA PHE A 9 4.27 -12.14 22.60
C PHE A 9 4.59 -11.96 21.12
N SER A 10 5.11 -12.99 20.46
CA SER A 10 5.37 -12.97 19.01
C SER A 10 4.10 -12.74 18.21
N ALA A 11 3.02 -13.48 18.53
CA ALA A 11 1.74 -13.34 17.85
C ALA A 11 1.13 -11.94 18.07
N ALA A 12 1.14 -11.45 19.32
CA ALA A 12 0.63 -10.13 19.66
C ALA A 12 1.42 -9.01 18.94
N LEU A 13 2.75 -9.12 18.89
CA LEU A 13 3.60 -8.17 18.19
C LEU A 13 3.28 -8.14 16.68
N ASN A 14 3.22 -9.30 16.03
CA ASN A 14 2.89 -9.38 14.60
C ASN A 14 1.52 -8.78 14.30
N ASN A 15 0.51 -9.08 15.13
CA ASN A 15 -0.82 -8.50 14.98
C ASN A 15 -0.79 -6.98 15.13
N SER A 16 -0.07 -6.45 16.12
CA SER A 16 0.05 -5.00 16.32
C SER A 16 0.74 -4.29 15.15
N ILE A 17 1.73 -4.93 14.53
CA ILE A 17 2.42 -4.40 13.33
C ILE A 17 1.45 -4.34 12.15
N ILE A 18 0.69 -5.41 11.91
CA ILE A 18 -0.31 -5.46 10.83
C ILE A 18 -1.40 -4.42 11.06
N GLU A 19 -1.92 -4.31 12.27
CA GLU A 19 -2.95 -3.35 12.63
C GLU A 19 -2.46 -1.90 12.44
N PHE A 20 -1.25 -1.60 12.92
CA PHE A 20 -0.65 -0.29 12.73
C PHE A 20 -0.46 0.04 11.24
N HIS A 21 0.03 -0.93 10.47
CA HIS A 21 0.21 -0.79 9.03
C HIS A 21 -1.12 -0.51 8.30
N GLN A 22 -2.16 -1.30 8.57
CA GLN A 22 -3.50 -1.10 8.01
C GLN A 22 -4.07 0.28 8.37
N LYS A 23 -3.90 0.69 9.63
CA LYS A 23 -4.31 2.01 10.10
C LYS A 23 -3.60 3.12 9.34
N LYS A 24 -2.29 2.99 9.10
CA LYS A 24 -1.51 3.97 8.31
C LYS A 24 -1.93 3.99 6.84
N ILE A 25 -2.13 2.84 6.20
CA ILE A 25 -2.61 2.79 4.80
C ILE A 25 -4.00 3.42 4.66
N CYS A 26 -4.91 3.13 5.59
CA CYS A 26 -6.22 3.77 5.63
C CYS A 26 -6.11 5.30 5.73
N LYS A 27 -5.25 5.80 6.64
CA LYS A 27 -5.04 7.25 6.79
C LYS A 27 -4.42 7.89 5.54
N ILE A 28 -3.46 7.24 4.90
CA ILE A 28 -2.85 7.72 3.66
C ILE A 28 -3.89 7.82 2.56
N ASN A 29 -4.73 6.80 2.38
CA ASN A 29 -5.77 6.79 1.35
C ASN A 29 -6.85 7.86 1.58
N GLU A 30 -7.21 8.12 2.83
CA GLU A 30 -8.12 9.23 3.19
C GLU A 30 -7.54 10.58 2.74
N ILE A 31 -6.27 10.84 3.02
CA ILE A 31 -5.60 12.09 2.63
C ILE A 31 -5.41 12.18 1.12
N LEU A 32 -5.06 11.06 0.47
CA LEU A 32 -4.90 10.99 -0.98
C LEU A 32 -6.20 11.30 -1.71
N GLU A 33 -7.32 10.73 -1.28
CA GLU A 33 -8.62 10.98 -1.89
C GLU A 33 -8.97 12.47 -1.82
N ARG A 34 -8.82 13.06 -0.63
CA ARG A 34 -9.03 14.50 -0.41
C ARG A 34 -8.15 15.35 -1.33
N LYS A 35 -6.82 15.17 -1.28
CA LYS A 35 -5.87 15.96 -2.08
C LYS A 35 -6.08 15.77 -3.58
N TRP A 36 -6.37 14.56 -4.04
CA TRP A 36 -6.62 14.28 -5.45
C TRP A 36 -7.82 15.06 -5.97
N SER A 37 -8.94 15.04 -5.23
CA SER A 37 -10.14 15.81 -5.59
C SER A 37 -9.93 17.32 -5.59
N GLU A 38 -9.01 17.83 -4.76
CA GLU A 38 -8.65 19.26 -4.74
C GLU A 38 -7.76 19.62 -5.94
N CYS A 39 -6.82 18.76 -6.36
CA CYS A 39 -5.85 19.08 -7.41
C CYS A 39 -6.21 18.63 -8.84
N TYR A 40 -7.02 17.58 -9.03
CA TYR A 40 -7.25 16.97 -10.35
C TYR A 40 -8.64 17.30 -10.88
N GLU A 41 -8.74 17.91 -12.06
CA GLU A 41 -10.02 18.37 -12.63
C GLU A 41 -10.67 17.41 -13.61
N ALA A 42 -9.88 16.55 -14.23
CA ALA A 42 -10.38 15.73 -15.32
C ALA A 42 -11.26 14.59 -14.80
N ILE A 43 -12.28 14.25 -15.59
CA ILE A 43 -13.32 13.25 -15.25
C ILE A 43 -12.80 11.81 -15.44
N ASP A 44 -11.61 11.64 -16.03
CA ASP A 44 -11.07 10.33 -16.39
C ASP A 44 -10.53 9.52 -15.21
N ILE A 45 -10.20 10.16 -14.09
CA ILE A 45 -9.74 9.49 -12.85
C ILE A 45 -10.46 10.08 -11.65
N GLU A 46 -11.31 9.26 -11.03
CA GLU A 46 -12.12 9.67 -9.89
C GLU A 46 -11.28 9.78 -8.61
N LYS A 47 -10.44 8.76 -8.36
CA LYS A 47 -9.64 8.63 -7.13
C LYS A 47 -8.35 7.90 -7.41
N ILE A 48 -7.34 8.13 -6.57
CA ILE A 48 -6.16 7.28 -6.51
C ILE A 48 -5.99 6.72 -5.09
N LEU A 49 -5.49 5.48 -5.00
CA LEU A 49 -5.33 4.76 -3.74
C LEU A 49 -4.03 3.96 -3.75
N ILE A 50 -3.43 3.80 -2.57
CA ILE A 50 -2.38 2.83 -2.33
C ILE A 50 -3.01 1.55 -1.79
N VAL A 51 -2.79 0.45 -2.51
CA VAL A 51 -3.21 -0.88 -2.09
C VAL A 51 -1.98 -1.64 -1.60
N ALA A 52 -2.07 -2.20 -0.40
CA ALA A 52 -1.06 -3.07 0.17
C ALA A 52 -1.60 -4.50 0.27
N SER A 53 -0.90 -5.45 -0.33
CA SER A 53 -1.19 -6.88 -0.23
C SER A 53 -0.07 -7.60 0.51
N THR A 54 -0.42 -8.46 1.47
CA THR A 54 0.55 -9.31 2.16
C THR A 54 0.92 -10.51 1.29
N SER A 55 2.20 -10.83 1.18
CA SER A 55 2.68 -12.08 0.57
C SER A 55 3.41 -12.90 1.62
N THR A 56 2.96 -14.12 1.84
CA THR A 56 3.63 -15.09 2.71
C THR A 56 4.58 -15.92 1.86
N GLU A 57 5.80 -15.43 1.68
CA GLU A 57 6.86 -16.28 1.13
C GLU A 57 7.38 -17.19 2.24
N LYS A 58 7.10 -18.49 2.11
CA LYS A 58 7.68 -19.51 2.98
C LYS A 58 9.19 -19.53 2.73
N PHE A 59 9.99 -19.11 3.70
CA PHE A 59 11.42 -19.39 3.67
C PHE A 59 11.60 -20.91 3.78
N VAL A 60 11.87 -21.57 2.65
CA VAL A 60 12.40 -22.92 2.65
C VAL A 60 13.80 -22.81 3.25
N ASN A 61 13.96 -23.29 4.49
CA ASN A 61 15.28 -23.53 5.05
C ASN A 61 15.90 -24.67 4.25
N ASP A 62 16.75 -24.34 3.27
CA ASP A 62 17.61 -25.29 2.56
C ASP A 62 18.73 -25.75 3.49
N GLU A 63 18.38 -26.57 4.47
CA GLU A 63 19.31 -27.45 5.16
C GLU A 63 18.71 -28.86 5.20
N ASN A 64 18.83 -29.58 4.08
CA ASN A 64 19.23 -30.99 4.13
C ASN A 64 19.77 -31.49 2.78
N ASN A 65 20.89 -32.18 2.92
CA ASN A 65 21.90 -32.52 1.93
C ASN A 65 21.48 -33.66 0.98
N GLY A 66 21.86 -33.54 -0.29
CA GLY A 66 22.38 -34.63 -1.14
C GLY A 66 21.52 -35.88 -1.41
N LYS A 67 20.94 -35.95 -2.62
CA LYS A 67 21.09 -37.07 -3.59
C LYS A 67 20.24 -36.81 -4.85
N LYS A 68 20.90 -36.67 -6.01
CA LYS A 68 20.25 -36.85 -7.32
C LYS A 68 19.76 -38.30 -7.44
N PRO A 69 18.60 -38.53 -8.07
CA PRO A 69 18.60 -39.48 -9.18
C PRO A 69 17.87 -38.97 -10.41
N LYS A 70 18.21 -39.63 -11.52
CA LYS A 70 17.88 -39.33 -12.91
C LYS A 70 16.50 -39.86 -13.33
N ASP A 71 16.05 -39.33 -14.47
CA ASP A 71 15.25 -39.91 -15.55
C ASP A 71 13.71 -40.09 -15.43
N SER A 72 13.07 -39.58 -16.50
CA SER A 72 11.87 -40.06 -17.22
C SER A 72 10.46 -39.52 -16.89
N ASN A 73 9.84 -38.98 -17.96
CA ASN A 73 8.42 -38.99 -18.38
C ASN A 73 7.29 -38.31 -17.55
N SER A 74 6.84 -37.16 -18.08
CA SER A 74 5.47 -36.56 -18.21
C SER A 74 4.24 -37.28 -17.59
N PRO A 75 3.17 -36.58 -17.13
CA PRO A 75 2.48 -35.52 -17.88
C PRO A 75 1.92 -34.30 -17.09
N LYS A 76 1.59 -33.25 -17.85
CA LYS A 76 0.88 -32.03 -17.46
C LYS A 76 -0.31 -32.32 -16.52
N LYS A 77 -0.30 -31.74 -15.31
CA LYS A 77 -1.51 -31.56 -14.50
C LYS A 77 -1.83 -30.08 -14.36
N SER A 78 -3.11 -29.80 -14.55
CA SER A 78 -3.83 -28.53 -14.49
C SER A 78 -3.32 -27.58 -13.40
N ARG A 79 -3.00 -26.35 -13.80
CA ARG A 79 -2.87 -25.20 -12.90
C ARG A 79 -4.25 -24.89 -12.31
N GLU A 80 -4.60 -25.54 -11.21
CA GLU A 80 -5.65 -25.04 -10.34
C GLU A 80 -5.12 -23.82 -9.59
N SER A 81 -5.88 -22.73 -9.68
CA SER A 81 -5.52 -21.42 -9.15
C SER A 81 -5.63 -21.41 -7.62
N PRO A 82 -4.60 -21.03 -6.87
CA PRO A 82 -4.74 -20.78 -5.43
C PRO A 82 -5.62 -19.55 -5.21
N LYS A 83 -6.62 -19.70 -4.33
CA LYS A 83 -7.68 -18.74 -4.03
C LYS A 83 -7.11 -17.34 -3.75
N LYS A 84 -7.51 -16.36 -4.56
CA LYS A 84 -7.26 -14.93 -4.36
C LYS A 84 -8.05 -14.45 -3.13
N GLY A 85 -7.36 -14.15 -2.04
CA GLY A 85 -7.91 -13.37 -0.93
C GLY A 85 -7.92 -11.90 -1.32
N ILE A 86 -9.06 -11.41 -1.80
CA ILE A 86 -9.34 -9.99 -2.00
C ILE A 86 -9.70 -9.43 -0.61
N ILE A 87 -8.93 -8.47 -0.09
CA ILE A 87 -9.34 -7.71 1.10
C ILE A 87 -9.83 -6.36 0.59
N ASN A 88 -11.12 -6.30 0.29
CA ASN A 88 -11.86 -5.05 0.09
C ASN A 88 -12.49 -4.63 1.42
N SER A 89 -12.58 -3.32 1.61
CA SER A 89 -13.15 -2.65 2.76
C SER A 89 -14.59 -3.06 3.10
N ASN A 90 -14.83 -3.29 4.39
CA ASN A 90 -16.10 -3.27 5.11
C ASN A 90 -17.18 -4.32 4.76
N THR A 91 -17.11 -5.47 5.45
CA THR A 91 -18.25 -6.09 6.17
C THR A 91 -17.70 -6.95 7.31
N ASP A 92 -18.31 -6.84 8.49
CA ASP A 92 -18.13 -7.67 9.69
C ASP A 92 -16.90 -7.46 10.58
N LYS A 93 -17.12 -6.66 11.64
CA LYS A 93 -16.24 -6.47 12.82
C LYS A 93 -16.16 -7.68 13.77
N THR A 94 -16.52 -8.89 13.35
CA THR A 94 -16.59 -10.04 14.27
C THR A 94 -16.27 -11.34 13.54
N LYS A 95 -15.01 -11.59 13.17
CA LYS A 95 -14.59 -12.97 12.83
C LYS A 95 -13.10 -13.32 12.73
N TYR A 96 -12.17 -12.60 13.34
CA TYR A 96 -10.76 -13.01 13.31
C TYR A 96 -10.10 -12.95 14.68
N THR A 97 -10.47 -13.93 15.52
CA THR A 97 -9.56 -14.48 16.51
C THR A 97 -9.40 -15.96 16.19
N GLU A 98 -8.77 -16.26 15.06
CA GLU A 98 -8.13 -17.56 14.90
C GLU A 98 -6.68 -17.37 15.32
N GLU A 99 -6.24 -18.18 16.30
CA GLU A 99 -4.87 -18.21 16.80
C GLU A 99 -3.94 -18.64 15.68
N ILE A 100 -3.45 -17.67 14.90
CA ILE A 100 -2.41 -17.94 13.93
C ILE A 100 -1.12 -18.20 14.72
N ASN A 101 -0.69 -19.45 14.75
CA ASN A 101 0.62 -19.84 15.28
C ASN A 101 1.71 -19.34 14.31
N VAL A 102 1.95 -18.03 14.33
CA VAL A 102 2.90 -17.36 13.42
C VAL A 102 4.30 -17.56 13.97
N LYS A 103 4.97 -18.60 13.47
CA LYS A 103 6.43 -18.61 13.34
C LYS A 103 6.82 -17.28 12.67
N LEU A 104 7.81 -16.57 13.22
CA LEU A 104 8.31 -15.24 12.81
C LEU A 104 8.78 -15.20 11.33
N GLU A 105 7.87 -15.39 10.39
CA GLU A 105 8.11 -15.19 8.97
C GLU A 105 8.00 -13.69 8.71
N ARG A 106 9.02 -13.12 8.05
CA ARG A 106 9.03 -11.70 7.69
C ARG A 106 7.75 -11.38 6.91
N LEU A 107 6.97 -10.43 7.42
CA LEU A 107 5.80 -9.92 6.72
C LEU A 107 6.27 -9.12 5.51
N MET A 108 6.01 -9.63 4.30
CA MET A 108 6.26 -8.93 3.06
C MET A 108 4.97 -8.24 2.60
N PHE A 109 5.06 -6.92 2.40
CA PHE A 109 3.99 -6.13 1.83
C PHE A 109 4.35 -5.71 0.41
N ASN A 110 3.46 -6.03 -0.52
CA ASN A 110 3.52 -5.57 -1.90
C ASN A 110 2.58 -4.39 -2.07
N TYR A 111 3.09 -3.29 -2.61
CA TYR A 111 2.34 -2.05 -2.79
C TYR A 111 2.10 -1.77 -4.27
N LYS A 112 0.91 -1.27 -4.57
CA LYS A 112 0.56 -0.75 -5.90
C LYS A 112 -0.26 0.52 -5.76
N VAL A 113 -0.10 1.43 -6.70
CA VAL A 113 -0.98 2.59 -6.84
C VAL A 113 -2.07 2.24 -7.85
N VAL A 114 -3.31 2.40 -7.44
CA VAL A 114 -4.49 2.15 -8.26
C VAL A 114 -5.27 3.44 -8.46
N MET A 115 -5.96 3.54 -9.59
CA MET A 115 -6.91 4.59 -9.90
C MET A 115 -8.31 3.99 -10.04
N LEU A 116 -9.32 4.75 -9.64
CA LEU A 116 -10.72 4.43 -9.89
C LEU A 116 -11.18 5.15 -11.15
N ARG A 117 -11.66 4.41 -12.13
CA ARG A 117 -12.20 4.95 -13.39
C ARG A 117 -13.47 4.21 -13.77
N ASN A 118 -14.58 4.92 -13.90
CA ASN A 118 -15.91 4.37 -14.17
C ASN A 118 -16.29 3.27 -13.17
N GLY A 119 -15.97 3.48 -11.89
CA GLY A 119 -16.18 2.49 -10.83
C GLY A 119 -15.28 1.24 -10.88
N GLN A 120 -14.30 1.18 -11.78
CA GLN A 120 -13.34 0.07 -11.87
C GLN A 120 -11.96 0.47 -11.32
N GLU A 121 -11.39 -0.36 -10.45
CA GLU A 121 -10.03 -0.20 -9.96
C GLU A 121 -9.00 -0.72 -10.99
N LEU A 122 -8.09 0.16 -11.39
CA LEU A 122 -7.05 -0.12 -12.36
C LEU A 122 -5.69 0.26 -11.79
N GLU A 123 -4.66 -0.55 -12.03
CA GLU A 123 -3.29 -0.18 -11.64
C GLU A 123 -2.78 0.97 -12.52
N MET A 124 -2.24 2.02 -11.89
CA MET A 124 -1.75 3.23 -12.59
C MET A 124 -0.48 2.97 -13.41
N ARG A 125 0.32 1.97 -13.03
CA ARG A 125 1.57 1.63 -13.71
C ARG A 125 1.32 1.29 -15.18
N GLY A 126 1.94 2.07 -16.07
CA GLY A 126 1.80 1.90 -17.52
C GLY A 126 0.46 2.36 -18.10
N ARG A 127 -0.41 3.03 -17.31
CA ARG A 127 -1.74 3.48 -17.74
C ARG A 127 -2.01 4.97 -17.56
N CYS A 128 -1.05 5.71 -17.01
CA CYS A 128 -1.16 7.15 -16.75
C CYS A 128 -0.19 7.96 -17.61
N SER A 129 -0.57 9.20 -17.92
CA SER A 129 0.30 10.19 -18.57
C SER A 129 1.44 10.64 -17.67
N GLU A 130 2.47 11.30 -18.23
CA GLU A 130 3.57 11.83 -17.42
C GLU A 130 3.10 12.88 -16.41
N GLY A 131 2.20 13.79 -16.81
CA GLY A 131 1.62 14.78 -15.89
C GLY A 131 0.83 14.13 -14.74
N GLN A 132 0.03 13.09 -15.03
CA GLN A 132 -0.68 12.32 -14.00
C GLN A 132 0.28 11.63 -13.04
N LYS A 133 1.42 11.10 -13.53
CA LYS A 133 2.45 10.49 -12.68
C LYS A 133 3.11 11.52 -11.77
N VAL A 134 3.46 12.69 -12.30
CA VAL A 134 4.06 13.78 -11.51
C VAL A 134 3.09 14.25 -10.44
N LEU A 135 1.83 14.52 -10.80
CA LEU A 135 0.80 14.93 -9.86
C LEU A 135 0.57 13.87 -8.77
N ALA A 136 0.36 12.60 -9.16
CA ALA A 136 0.17 11.50 -8.22
C ALA A 136 1.37 11.34 -7.27
N SER A 137 2.60 11.41 -7.81
CA SER A 137 3.82 11.34 -7.00
C SER A 137 3.90 12.46 -5.98
N LEU A 138 3.52 13.68 -6.36
CA LEU A 138 3.54 14.83 -5.46
C LEU A 138 2.52 14.68 -4.32
N ILE A 139 1.27 14.32 -4.66
CA ILE A 139 0.24 14.16 -3.64
C ILE A 139 0.48 12.96 -2.73
N ILE A 140 1.11 11.88 -3.22
CA ILE A 140 1.54 10.74 -2.40
C ILE A 140 2.61 11.19 -1.39
N ARG A 141 3.57 12.01 -1.81
CA ARG A 141 4.57 12.56 -0.88
C ARG A 141 3.93 13.41 0.21
N MET A 142 2.98 14.28 -0.15
CA MET A 142 2.25 15.09 0.83
C MET A 142 1.40 14.23 1.78
N ALA A 143 0.70 13.23 1.25
CA ALA A 143 -0.12 12.33 2.06
C ALA A 143 0.71 11.48 3.04
N LEU A 144 1.90 11.02 2.62
CA LEU A 144 2.85 10.33 3.49
C LEU A 144 3.39 11.26 4.57
N ALA A 145 3.77 12.49 4.20
CA ALA A 145 4.24 13.50 5.16
C ALA A 145 3.18 13.76 6.25
N GLU A 146 1.94 14.00 5.85
CA GLU A 146 0.82 14.23 6.77
C GLU A 146 0.48 12.98 7.61
N ALA A 147 0.41 11.79 7.01
CA ALA A 147 0.04 10.55 7.71
C ALA A 147 1.10 10.07 8.72
N PHE A 148 2.38 10.37 8.47
CA PHE A 148 3.49 10.00 9.34
C PHE A 148 4.00 11.16 10.22
N ASN A 149 3.36 12.33 10.15
CA ASN A 149 3.77 13.55 10.85
C ASN A 149 5.23 13.94 10.53
N CYS A 150 5.64 13.73 9.28
CA CYS A 150 6.95 14.12 8.78
C CYS A 150 6.82 15.52 8.15
N ASN A 151 7.32 16.55 8.83
CA ASN A 151 7.17 17.95 8.41
C ASN A 151 8.25 18.41 7.39
N ILE A 152 8.88 17.47 6.67
CA ILE A 152 9.94 17.79 5.70
C ILE A 152 9.56 17.18 4.36
N ILE A 153 9.47 18.03 3.33
CA ILE A 153 9.24 17.64 1.94
C ILE A 153 10.27 18.36 1.08
N SER A 154 11.01 17.62 0.25
CA SER A 154 11.84 18.17 -0.82
C SER A 154 11.15 17.96 -2.17
N LEU A 155 11.04 19.05 -2.94
CA LEU A 155 10.40 19.08 -4.25
C LEU A 155 11.43 19.57 -5.27
N ASP A 156 12.01 18.66 -6.03
CA ASP A 156 12.89 18.99 -7.15
C ASP A 156 12.06 19.00 -8.44
N GLU A 157 12.10 20.11 -9.17
CA GLU A 157 11.32 20.36 -10.40
C GLU A 157 9.84 19.89 -10.35
N PRO A 158 9.05 20.28 -9.32
CA PRO A 158 7.71 19.73 -9.09
C PRO A 158 6.69 20.07 -10.17
N THR A 159 7.01 21.02 -11.04
CA THR A 159 6.15 21.53 -12.12
C THR A 159 6.38 20.83 -13.46
N THR A 160 7.35 19.90 -13.53
CA THR A 160 7.66 19.19 -14.78
C THR A 160 6.42 18.48 -15.32
N ASN A 161 6.07 18.70 -16.58
CA ASN A 161 4.91 18.09 -17.26
C ASN A 161 3.54 18.42 -16.65
N LEU A 162 3.44 19.49 -15.83
CA LEU A 162 2.16 20.02 -15.35
C LEU A 162 1.75 21.26 -16.13
N ASP A 163 0.44 21.41 -16.36
CA ASP A 163 -0.12 22.64 -16.92
C ASP A 163 -0.30 23.71 -15.84
N SER A 164 -0.59 24.94 -16.26
CA SER A 164 -0.76 26.09 -15.35
C SER A 164 -1.86 25.90 -14.32
N THR A 165 -2.90 25.13 -14.64
CA THR A 165 -4.03 24.89 -13.76
C THR A 165 -3.64 23.95 -12.62
N HIS A 166 -3.04 22.80 -12.94
CA HIS A 166 -2.55 21.84 -11.95
C HIS A 166 -1.45 22.45 -11.07
N MET A 167 -0.56 23.27 -11.65
CA MET A 167 0.47 23.98 -10.88
C MET A 167 -0.13 24.94 -9.84
N SER A 168 -1.13 25.73 -10.24
CA SER A 168 -1.81 26.66 -9.34
C SER A 168 -2.46 25.93 -8.16
N LYS A 169 -3.15 24.83 -8.44
CA LYS A 169 -3.80 24.01 -7.40
C LYS A 169 -2.82 23.39 -6.43
N ILE A 170 -1.70 22.88 -6.94
CA ILE A 170 -0.63 22.36 -6.09
C ILE A 170 -0.06 23.47 -5.19
N ALA A 171 0.12 24.68 -5.72
CA ALA A 171 0.61 25.79 -4.91
C ALA A 171 -0.38 26.16 -3.79
N THR A 172 -1.68 26.18 -4.07
CA THR A 172 -2.72 26.36 -3.05
C THR A 172 -2.69 25.23 -2.02
N LEU A 173 -2.63 23.98 -2.46
CA LEU A 173 -2.55 22.81 -1.57
C LEU A 173 -1.35 22.86 -0.63
N LEU A 174 -0.18 23.21 -1.17
CA LEU A 174 1.04 23.33 -0.36
C LEU A 174 0.89 24.47 0.65
N SER A 175 0.31 25.60 0.25
CA SER A 175 0.07 26.74 1.14
C SER A 175 -0.85 26.34 2.30
N ASP A 176 -1.97 25.66 2.01
CA ASP A 176 -2.91 25.16 3.01
C ASP A 176 -2.27 24.15 3.97
N ASP A 177 -1.41 23.25 3.45
CA ASP A 177 -0.68 22.28 4.26
C ASP A 177 0.33 22.97 5.20
N PHE A 178 1.08 23.97 4.71
CA PHE A 178 2.02 24.73 5.54
C PHE A 178 1.30 25.52 6.64
N GLU A 179 0.14 26.11 6.35
CA GLU A 179 -0.68 26.78 7.38
C GLU A 179 -1.15 25.80 8.46
N LYS A 180 -1.62 24.61 8.06
CA LYS A 180 -2.01 23.55 9.01
C LYS A 180 -0.83 23.08 9.85
N MET A 181 0.37 23.00 9.27
CA MET A 181 1.58 22.66 10.02
C MET A 181 1.96 23.75 11.03
N SER A 182 1.73 25.03 10.71
CA SER A 182 1.95 26.15 11.63
C SER A 182 0.95 26.20 12.78
N GLN A 183 -0.30 25.77 12.58
CA GLN A 183 -1.35 25.77 13.61
C GLN A 183 -1.24 24.59 14.59
N ASN A 184 -0.46 23.56 14.25
CA ASN A 184 -0.25 22.37 15.08
C ASN A 184 1.08 22.41 15.87
N GLN A 185 1.73 23.58 15.95
CA GLN A 185 2.88 23.86 16.83
C GLN A 185 2.42 24.66 18.05
#